data_AF-A0A519VTC3-F1
#
_entry.id   AF-A0A519VTC3-F1
#
_cell.length_a   1.000
_cell.length_b   1.000
_cell.length_c   1.000
_cell.angle_alpha   90.00
_cell.angle_beta   90.00
_cell.angle_gamma   90.00
#
_symmetry.space_group_name_H-M   'P 1'
#
loop_
_entity.id
_entity.type
_entity.pdbx_description
1 polymer ?
#
loop_
_entity_poly.entity_id
_entity_poly.type
_entity_poly.pdbx_seq_one_letter_code
_entity_poly.pdbx_strand_id
1 'polypeptide(L)'
;MKKIYLLLLLALQTSAGYVLAQSVGINASGALPDPKAMLDVASTTSGLLIPRMTTAQRNAISTPTVGLQVFNLTTNTLDIYRGTTWESVGYSNPGNSVINVNSLSDLPAPVNGAITLVAGKIYSFSGTINIGANYINTNGAALRGNNPLADGVFSTVSGAVLRSTNAYVFLQNLVVVLGSAATAGYDFADATGTKTCIVVSANSVTQAPGLTSTAGVGQVSGFRTVMMLMNYFDANDGLKVTGNMGRFVCGYNMISSITPGKAGIELLAGLSTEEVDIANTHFIYSGTGQIGVKLASGATVGYGRLTSNMFQSVTTPISGFSGSTPGWEMQQNTGGIVNTRAQAFLYMNDNTTATGFGNTSNYYKILGNTTLIRSQKFTAANNQITYIGKSTISVQVTAVVGGKSPQAGADYSIVLAKNGTAIPTPAASMGSMLSGQGFQIVLTSDVEVSPGDYLEIGIRNNANTNNVVISDLQFRVSE
;
A
#
# COMPACT_ATOMS: atom_id res chain seq x y z
N MET A 1 -49.98 99.96 -10.92
CA MET A 1 -48.73 99.35 -11.44
C MET A 1 -47.78 98.77 -10.37
N LYS A 2 -47.86 99.13 -9.07
CA LYS A 2 -46.96 98.57 -8.03
C LYS A 2 -47.25 97.12 -7.57
N LYS A 3 -48.41 96.53 -7.89
CA LYS A 3 -48.77 95.16 -7.49
C LYS A 3 -48.30 94.05 -8.46
N ILE A 4 -47.90 94.39 -9.69
CA ILE A 4 -47.44 93.40 -10.68
C ILE A 4 -45.98 92.97 -10.43
N TYR A 5 -45.15 93.89 -9.92
CA TYR A 5 -43.75 93.61 -9.57
C TYR A 5 -43.61 92.71 -8.34
N LEU A 6 -44.56 92.75 -7.40
CA LEU A 6 -44.56 91.88 -6.23
C LEU A 6 -44.93 90.43 -6.58
N LEU A 7 -45.79 90.21 -7.58
CA LEU A 7 -46.12 88.86 -8.07
C LEU A 7 -44.96 88.23 -8.87
N LEU A 8 -44.22 89.03 -9.63
CA LEU A 8 -43.04 88.55 -10.35
C LEU A 8 -41.87 88.21 -9.40
N LEU A 9 -41.74 88.94 -8.27
CA LEU A 9 -40.72 88.68 -7.26
C LEU A 9 -41.03 87.43 -6.41
N LEU A 10 -42.32 87.08 -6.24
CA LEU A 10 -42.74 85.87 -5.53
C LEU A 10 -42.62 84.61 -6.42
N ALA A 11 -42.86 84.74 -7.73
CA ALA A 11 -42.68 83.65 -8.70
C ALA A 11 -41.20 83.31 -8.97
N LEU A 12 -40.28 84.24 -8.72
CA LEU A 12 -38.84 84.00 -8.87
C LEU A 12 -38.20 83.29 -7.66
N GLN A 13 -38.88 83.22 -6.51
CA GLN A 13 -38.36 82.57 -5.28
C GLN A 13 -38.66 81.07 -5.18
N THR A 14 -39.50 80.50 -6.07
CA THR A 14 -39.83 79.06 -6.06
C THR A 14 -39.01 78.20 -7.02
N SER A 15 -37.97 78.78 -7.65
CA SER A 15 -36.96 78.06 -8.43
C SER A 15 -35.65 77.87 -7.67
N ALA A 16 -35.71 77.70 -6.35
CA ALA A 16 -34.64 77.03 -5.63
C ALA A 16 -34.61 75.58 -6.12
N GLY A 17 -33.88 75.34 -7.20
CA GLY A 17 -33.60 74.00 -7.69
C GLY A 17 -33.07 73.18 -6.52
N TYR A 18 -33.72 72.06 -6.24
CA TYR A 18 -33.15 71.05 -5.36
C TYR A 18 -31.79 70.67 -5.96
N VAL A 19 -30.71 71.18 -5.39
CA VAL A 19 -29.37 70.67 -5.66
C VAL A 19 -29.34 69.30 -5.02
N LEU A 20 -29.79 68.29 -5.75
CA LEU A 20 -29.56 66.89 -5.39
C LEU A 20 -28.04 66.71 -5.37
N ALA A 21 -27.52 66.25 -4.23
CA ALA A 21 -26.11 65.94 -4.07
C ALA A 21 -25.64 65.09 -5.27
N GLN A 22 -24.67 65.60 -6.01
CA GLN A 22 -24.11 64.93 -7.17
C GLN A 22 -23.19 63.81 -6.68
N SER A 23 -23.23 62.65 -7.35
CA SER A 23 -22.22 61.61 -7.18
C SER A 23 -20.81 62.21 -7.29
N VAL A 24 -19.89 61.74 -6.45
CA VAL A 24 -18.53 62.28 -6.44
C VAL A 24 -17.70 61.56 -7.49
N GLY A 25 -17.35 62.26 -8.57
CA GLY A 25 -16.38 61.79 -9.57
C GLY A 25 -14.98 62.31 -9.27
N ILE A 26 -14.00 61.41 -9.20
CA ILE A 26 -12.58 61.75 -9.15
C ILE A 26 -11.92 61.16 -10.38
N ASN A 27 -11.82 61.96 -11.45
CA ASN A 27 -11.17 61.58 -12.69
C ASN A 27 -10.61 62.80 -13.42
N ALA A 28 -9.62 62.59 -14.29
CA ALA A 28 -8.98 63.67 -15.05
C ALA A 28 -9.70 63.98 -16.39
N SER A 29 -10.63 63.14 -16.83
CA SER A 29 -11.31 63.27 -18.13
C SER A 29 -12.58 64.12 -18.08
N GLY A 30 -13.07 64.47 -16.89
CA GLY A 30 -14.37 65.11 -16.69
C GLY A 30 -15.55 64.19 -17.00
N ALA A 31 -15.34 62.87 -16.99
CA ALA A 31 -16.41 61.91 -17.23
C ALA A 31 -17.44 61.97 -16.09
N LEU A 32 -18.72 61.87 -16.44
CA LEU A 32 -19.79 61.78 -15.45
C LEU A 32 -19.60 60.50 -14.62
N PRO A 33 -19.75 60.56 -13.29
CA PRO A 33 -19.71 59.37 -12.45
C PRO A 33 -20.81 58.38 -12.86
N ASP A 34 -20.56 57.09 -12.67
CA ASP A 34 -21.59 56.07 -12.86
C ASP A 34 -22.85 56.40 -12.02
N PRO A 35 -24.07 56.38 -12.60
CA PRO A 35 -25.31 56.68 -11.87
C PRO A 35 -25.61 55.77 -10.68
N LYS A 36 -24.89 54.65 -10.53
CA LYS A 36 -24.96 53.72 -9.40
C LYS A 36 -23.85 53.92 -8.37
N ALA A 37 -22.90 54.82 -8.60
CA ALA A 37 -21.79 55.10 -7.70
C ALA A 37 -22.00 56.39 -6.92
N MET A 38 -21.83 56.33 -5.59
CA MET A 38 -21.76 57.54 -4.76
C MET A 38 -20.35 58.17 -4.80
N LEU A 39 -19.33 57.34 -5.02
CA LEU A 39 -17.95 57.73 -5.31
C LEU A 39 -17.47 56.91 -6.51
N ASP A 40 -17.08 57.59 -7.59
CA ASP A 40 -16.50 57.00 -8.79
C ASP A 40 -15.08 57.55 -8.98
N VAL A 41 -14.08 56.67 -9.04
CA VAL A 41 -12.68 57.04 -9.20
C VAL A 41 -12.15 56.40 -10.47
N ALA A 42 -11.82 57.21 -11.47
CA ALA A 42 -11.26 56.73 -12.73
C ALA A 42 -9.89 57.34 -12.98
N SER A 43 -8.88 56.47 -13.07
CA SER A 43 -7.52 56.83 -13.45
C SER A 43 -6.84 55.65 -14.15
N THR A 44 -6.03 55.93 -15.15
CA THR A 44 -5.19 54.93 -15.82
C THR A 44 -3.77 54.88 -15.26
N THR A 45 -3.41 55.82 -14.37
CA THR A 45 -2.04 55.98 -13.85
C THR A 45 -1.96 56.06 -12.32
N SER A 46 -3.11 56.11 -11.62
CA SER A 46 -3.19 56.21 -10.16
C SER A 46 -4.25 55.27 -9.60
N GLY A 47 -4.11 54.85 -8.34
CA GLY A 47 -5.07 53.98 -7.63
C GLY A 47 -5.68 54.65 -6.40
N LEU A 48 -6.55 53.92 -5.71
CA LEU A 48 -7.16 54.36 -4.46
C LEU A 48 -6.37 53.84 -3.26
N LEU A 49 -5.78 54.76 -2.47
CA LEU A 49 -5.28 54.43 -1.14
C LEU A 49 -6.41 54.60 -0.12
N ILE A 50 -6.98 53.48 0.32
CA ILE A 50 -7.86 53.44 1.50
C ILE A 50 -7.04 53.68 2.80
N PRO A 51 -7.68 53.98 3.94
CA PRO A 51 -6.97 54.18 5.20
C PRO A 51 -6.00 53.04 5.51
N ARG A 52 -4.73 53.38 5.76
CA ARG A 52 -3.65 52.42 6.04
C ARG A 52 -3.26 52.50 7.50
N MET A 53 -3.25 51.37 8.20
CA MET A 53 -2.97 51.34 9.64
C MET A 53 -2.45 49.96 10.09
N THR A 54 -1.79 49.89 11.24
CA THR A 54 -1.39 48.61 11.86
C THR A 54 -2.59 47.85 12.43
N THR A 55 -2.44 46.55 12.72
CA THR A 55 -3.49 45.76 13.39
C THR A 55 -3.93 46.40 14.71
N ALA A 56 -2.99 46.96 15.49
CA ALA A 56 -3.29 47.62 16.76
C ALA A 56 -4.17 48.86 16.57
N GLN A 57 -3.85 49.70 15.56
CA GLN A 57 -4.62 50.88 15.23
C GLN A 57 -6.01 50.53 14.65
N ARG A 58 -6.11 49.50 13.80
CA ARG A 58 -7.38 48.98 13.29
C ARG A 58 -8.29 48.50 14.42
N ASN A 59 -7.73 47.73 15.36
CA ASN A 59 -8.47 47.20 16.51
C ASN A 59 -8.87 48.31 17.50
N ALA A 60 -8.17 49.45 17.50
CA ALA A 60 -8.49 50.61 18.31
C ALA A 60 -9.64 51.46 17.75
N ILE A 61 -10.15 51.16 16.55
CA ILE A 61 -11.36 51.81 16.01
C ILE A 61 -12.55 51.39 16.89
N SER A 62 -13.09 52.32 17.66
CA SER A 62 -14.31 52.11 18.44
C SER A 62 -15.52 52.01 17.51
N THR A 63 -16.36 50.99 17.72
CA THR A 63 -17.62 50.79 16.99
C THR A 63 -17.50 50.90 15.46
N PRO A 64 -16.65 50.08 14.80
CA PRO A 64 -16.53 50.11 13.35
C PRO A 64 -17.85 49.70 12.68
N THR A 65 -18.17 50.31 11.54
CA THR A 65 -19.38 50.00 10.78
C THR A 65 -19.16 48.82 9.84
N VAL A 66 -20.17 47.97 9.65
CA VAL A 66 -20.14 46.89 8.65
C VAL A 66 -19.74 47.46 7.29
N GLY A 67 -18.78 46.82 6.63
CA GLY A 67 -18.26 47.24 5.32
C GLY A 67 -17.12 48.26 5.39
N LEU A 68 -16.67 48.69 6.58
CA LEU A 68 -15.49 49.54 6.72
C LEU A 68 -14.24 48.80 6.20
N GLN A 69 -13.47 49.45 5.33
CA GLN A 69 -12.29 48.86 4.68
C GLN A 69 -11.03 49.60 5.10
N VAL A 70 -9.98 48.86 5.43
CA VAL A 70 -8.65 49.40 5.72
C VAL A 70 -7.58 48.51 5.09
N PHE A 71 -6.43 49.08 4.76
CA PHE A 71 -5.26 48.29 4.44
C PHE A 71 -4.41 48.11 5.69
N ASN A 72 -4.27 46.87 6.15
CA ASN A 72 -3.55 46.54 7.37
C ASN A 72 -2.05 46.37 7.09
N LEU A 73 -1.26 47.31 7.60
CA LEU A 73 0.19 47.36 7.43
C LEU A 73 0.96 46.27 8.21
N THR A 74 0.33 45.64 9.19
CA THR A 74 0.95 44.54 9.95
C THR A 74 0.81 43.21 9.22
N THR A 75 -0.34 42.95 8.61
CA THR A 75 -0.65 41.69 7.90
C THR A 75 -0.51 41.81 6.38
N ASN A 76 -0.29 43.01 5.86
CA ASN A 76 -0.24 43.33 4.42
C ASN A 76 -1.50 42.89 3.67
N THR A 77 -2.66 43.10 4.27
CA THR A 77 -3.96 42.65 3.75
C THR A 77 -4.97 43.78 3.65
N LEU A 78 -5.93 43.66 2.73
CA LEU A 78 -7.16 44.45 2.76
C LEU A 78 -8.09 43.85 3.82
N ASP A 79 -8.43 44.59 4.87
CA ASP A 79 -9.33 44.12 5.92
C ASP A 79 -10.69 44.81 5.81
N ILE A 80 -11.77 44.03 5.91
CA ILE A 80 -13.17 44.48 5.88
C ILE A 80 -13.85 44.13 7.21
N TYR A 81 -14.48 45.10 7.86
CA TYR A 81 -15.27 44.83 9.07
C TYR A 81 -16.62 44.21 8.71
N ARG A 82 -16.95 43.05 9.27
CA ARG A 82 -18.20 42.31 8.99
C ARG A 82 -19.26 42.43 10.08
N GLY A 83 -19.15 43.43 10.96
CA GLY A 83 -20.13 43.73 12.00
C GLY A 83 -19.81 43.14 13.37
N THR A 84 -19.02 42.07 13.40
CA THR A 84 -18.52 41.49 14.66
C THR A 84 -17.00 41.36 14.66
N THR A 85 -16.40 41.11 13.50
CA THR A 85 -14.95 40.89 13.34
C THR A 85 -14.42 41.58 12.08
N TRP A 86 -13.11 41.80 12.06
CA TRP A 86 -12.38 42.17 10.85
C TRP A 86 -11.96 40.91 10.10
N GLU A 87 -12.27 40.84 8.80
CA GLU A 87 -11.84 39.75 7.92
C GLU A 87 -10.90 40.28 6.83
N SER A 88 -9.81 39.55 6.57
CA SER A 88 -8.85 39.88 5.52
C SER A 88 -9.30 39.31 4.17
N VAL A 89 -9.39 40.18 3.16
CA VAL A 89 -9.67 39.85 1.77
C VAL A 89 -8.36 39.94 0.99
N GLY A 90 -7.95 38.85 0.36
CA GLY A 90 -6.76 38.81 -0.48
C GLY A 90 -5.45 38.85 0.29
N TYR A 91 -5.03 37.68 0.78
CA TYR A 91 -3.62 37.33 0.97
C TYR A 91 -3.51 35.80 0.99
N SER A 92 -3.04 35.20 -0.12
CA SER A 92 -2.55 33.83 -0.10
C SER A 92 -1.08 33.88 0.32
N ASN A 93 -0.79 33.28 1.47
CA ASN A 93 0.54 33.21 2.05
C ASN A 93 1.54 32.58 1.04
N PRO A 94 2.74 33.15 0.81
CA PRO A 94 3.81 32.53 0.01
C PRO A 94 4.33 31.19 0.59
N GLY A 95 3.89 30.81 1.80
CA GLY A 95 3.98 29.47 2.35
C GLY A 95 2.96 28.46 1.81
N ASN A 96 2.22 28.78 0.73
CA ASN A 96 1.23 27.86 0.18
C ASN A 96 1.92 26.59 -0.33
N SER A 97 1.88 25.54 0.49
CA SER A 97 2.31 24.20 0.11
C SER A 97 1.38 23.61 -0.94
N VAL A 98 0.23 24.22 -1.24
CA VAL A 98 -0.77 23.68 -2.19
C VAL A 98 -0.88 24.56 -3.44
N ILE A 99 -0.70 23.96 -4.62
CA ILE A 99 -0.96 24.55 -5.93
C ILE A 99 -2.26 23.96 -6.44
N ASN A 100 -3.26 24.80 -6.72
CA ASN A 100 -4.51 24.34 -7.32
C ASN A 100 -4.34 24.23 -8.84
N VAL A 101 -4.67 23.09 -9.42
CA VAL A 101 -4.53 22.81 -10.84
C VAL A 101 -5.91 22.65 -11.44
N ASN A 102 -6.37 23.67 -12.16
CA ASN A 102 -7.66 23.68 -12.88
C ASN A 102 -7.45 23.57 -14.40
N SER A 103 -6.22 23.79 -14.86
CA SER A 103 -5.85 23.82 -16.27
C SER A 103 -4.37 23.44 -16.46
N LEU A 104 -3.97 23.18 -17.70
CA LEU A 104 -2.57 22.92 -18.04
C LEU A 104 -1.64 24.08 -17.67
N SER A 105 -2.09 25.33 -17.75
CA SER A 105 -1.27 26.51 -17.44
C SER A 105 -0.96 26.68 -15.94
N ASP A 106 -1.65 25.95 -15.06
CA ASP A 106 -1.35 25.94 -13.63
C ASP A 106 -0.17 25.01 -13.29
N LEU A 107 0.28 24.20 -14.25
CA LEU A 107 1.45 23.33 -14.14
C LEU A 107 2.71 24.04 -14.68
N PRO A 108 3.91 23.66 -14.19
CA PRO A 108 5.16 24.10 -14.79
C PRO A 108 5.22 23.78 -16.30
N ALA A 109 5.85 24.66 -17.07
CA ALA A 109 6.00 24.46 -18.51
C ALA A 109 6.79 23.16 -18.80
N PRO A 110 6.34 22.33 -19.76
CA PRO A 110 7.03 21.09 -20.08
C PRO A 110 8.40 21.35 -20.73
N VAL A 111 9.41 20.57 -20.31
CA VAL A 111 10.74 20.54 -20.94
C VAL A 111 10.98 19.13 -21.45
N ASN A 112 11.13 18.97 -22.77
CA ASN A 112 11.28 17.66 -23.42
C ASN A 112 10.18 16.65 -23.03
N GLY A 113 8.94 17.11 -22.96
CA GLY A 113 7.79 16.29 -22.56
C GLY A 113 7.59 16.17 -21.04
N ALA A 114 8.53 16.64 -20.22
CA ALA A 114 8.48 16.52 -18.76
C ALA A 114 7.89 17.78 -18.11
N ILE A 115 6.76 17.65 -17.44
CA ILE A 115 6.23 18.65 -16.50
C ILE A 115 6.83 18.34 -15.13
N THR A 116 7.91 19.02 -14.76
CA THR A 116 8.60 18.78 -13.48
C THR A 116 8.02 19.65 -12.37
N LEU A 117 7.40 19.00 -11.38
CA LEU A 117 6.77 19.68 -10.26
C LEU A 117 7.81 20.22 -9.27
N VAL A 118 7.40 21.22 -8.49
CA VAL A 118 8.25 21.80 -7.44
C VAL A 118 8.21 20.88 -6.21
N ALA A 119 9.37 20.37 -5.80
CA ALA A 119 9.52 19.48 -4.65
C ALA A 119 8.91 20.08 -3.36
N GLY A 120 8.28 19.25 -2.53
CA GLY A 120 7.69 19.67 -1.26
C GLY A 120 6.36 20.45 -1.39
N LYS A 121 5.86 20.66 -2.62
CA LYS A 121 4.51 21.17 -2.86
C LYS A 121 3.50 20.03 -2.99
N ILE A 122 2.22 20.38 -2.88
CA ILE A 122 1.04 19.56 -3.08
C ILE A 122 0.34 20.14 -4.30
N TYR A 123 0.13 19.37 -5.35
CA TYR A 123 -0.68 19.78 -6.50
C TYR A 123 -2.08 19.19 -6.34
N SER A 124 -3.07 20.07 -6.15
CA SER A 124 -4.47 19.71 -5.95
C SER A 124 -5.23 19.90 -7.26
N PHE A 125 -5.56 18.81 -7.91
CA PHE A 125 -6.28 18.80 -9.18
C PHE A 125 -7.78 19.03 -8.98
N SER A 126 -8.37 19.73 -9.93
CA SER A 126 -9.81 19.97 -10.05
C SER A 126 -10.19 19.74 -11.52
N GLY A 127 -10.92 18.65 -11.77
CA GLY A 127 -11.13 18.10 -13.10
C GLY A 127 -9.96 17.29 -13.65
N THR A 128 -10.18 16.64 -14.79
CA THR A 128 -9.15 15.88 -15.50
C THR A 128 -8.37 16.81 -16.43
N ILE A 129 -7.09 17.04 -16.12
CA ILE A 129 -6.22 17.92 -16.88
C ILE A 129 -5.57 17.14 -18.02
N ASN A 130 -5.89 17.51 -19.26
CA ASN A 130 -5.25 16.94 -20.44
C ASN A 130 -3.86 17.58 -20.64
N ILE A 131 -2.81 16.78 -20.50
CA ILE A 131 -1.42 17.23 -20.68
C ILE A 131 -0.82 16.80 -22.04
N GLY A 132 -1.64 16.31 -22.96
CA GLY A 132 -1.22 15.86 -24.29
C GLY A 132 -0.24 14.69 -24.22
N ALA A 133 0.85 14.76 -24.99
CA ALA A 133 1.91 13.75 -24.99
C ALA A 133 2.97 13.94 -23.88
N ASN A 134 2.73 14.84 -22.92
CA ASN A 134 3.63 15.09 -21.80
C ASN A 134 3.40 14.10 -20.64
N TYR A 135 4.36 14.03 -19.72
CA TYR A 135 4.23 13.33 -18.45
C TYR A 135 4.55 14.28 -17.28
N ILE A 136 4.09 13.91 -16.08
CA ILE A 136 4.41 14.63 -14.85
C ILE A 136 5.57 13.93 -14.14
N ASN A 137 6.66 14.65 -13.93
CA ASN A 137 7.70 14.26 -12.98
C ASN A 137 7.33 14.85 -11.62
N THR A 138 6.93 13.99 -10.69
CA THR A 138 6.47 14.40 -9.35
C THR A 138 7.57 15.08 -8.54
N ASN A 139 8.84 14.69 -8.73
CA ASN A 139 10.00 15.35 -8.12
C ASN A 139 9.84 15.60 -6.59
N GLY A 140 9.21 14.68 -5.86
CA GLY A 140 8.97 14.84 -4.42
C GLY A 140 7.80 15.75 -4.05
N ALA A 141 7.00 16.19 -5.02
CA ALA A 141 5.70 16.81 -4.79
C ALA A 141 4.63 15.74 -4.53
N ALA A 142 3.67 16.07 -3.67
CA ALA A 142 2.45 15.31 -3.47
C ALA A 142 1.41 15.70 -4.52
N LEU A 143 0.60 14.75 -4.98
CA LEU A 143 -0.54 15.04 -5.87
C LEU A 143 -1.82 14.56 -5.22
N ARG A 144 -2.90 15.33 -5.38
CA ARG A 144 -4.22 14.92 -4.93
C ARG A 144 -5.34 15.44 -5.81
N GLY A 145 -6.50 14.78 -5.77
CA GLY A 145 -7.77 15.35 -6.22
C GLY A 145 -8.70 15.70 -5.06
N ASN A 146 -9.75 16.47 -5.34
CA ASN A 146 -10.84 16.75 -4.40
C ASN A 146 -12.06 15.86 -4.67
N ASN A 147 -12.30 15.53 -5.94
CA ASN A 147 -13.29 14.58 -6.43
C ASN A 147 -12.59 13.35 -7.03
N PRO A 148 -12.47 12.23 -6.29
CA PRO A 148 -11.69 11.07 -6.71
C PRO A 148 -12.19 10.36 -7.98
N LEU A 149 -13.39 10.69 -8.48
CA LEU A 149 -13.95 10.12 -9.70
C LEU A 149 -13.63 10.93 -10.96
N ALA A 150 -13.13 12.16 -10.84
CA ALA A 150 -13.00 13.08 -11.97
C ALA A 150 -11.73 13.94 -11.95
N ASP A 151 -11.07 14.09 -10.79
CA ASP A 151 -9.90 14.95 -10.64
C ASP A 151 -8.63 14.17 -10.94
N GLY A 152 -7.83 14.67 -11.88
CA GLY A 152 -6.77 13.84 -12.41
C GLY A 152 -6.05 14.38 -13.62
N VAL A 153 -5.41 13.46 -14.33
CA VAL A 153 -4.57 13.76 -15.49
C VAL A 153 -4.89 12.80 -16.61
N PHE A 154 -5.06 13.32 -17.81
CA PHE A 154 -5.11 12.56 -19.05
C PHE A 154 -3.83 12.80 -19.85
N SER A 155 -3.21 11.74 -20.38
CA SER A 155 -2.04 11.85 -21.24
C SER A 155 -1.99 10.74 -22.29
N THR A 156 -1.42 11.04 -23.46
CA THR A 156 -1.10 10.09 -24.54
C THR A 156 0.39 9.75 -24.61
N VAL A 157 1.17 10.11 -23.58
CA VAL A 157 2.61 9.85 -23.53
C VAL A 157 2.93 8.37 -23.71
N SER A 158 4.02 8.07 -24.42
CA SER A 158 4.60 6.72 -24.43
C SER A 158 5.36 6.48 -23.13
N GLY A 159 4.98 5.44 -22.39
CA GLY A 159 5.43 5.18 -21.02
C GLY A 159 4.49 5.78 -19.97
N ALA A 160 5.01 6.00 -18.76
CA ALA A 160 4.17 6.40 -17.63
C ALA A 160 3.74 7.87 -17.66
N VAL A 161 2.49 8.14 -17.26
CA VAL A 161 1.94 9.49 -17.06
C VAL A 161 2.56 10.17 -15.84
N LEU A 162 2.69 9.45 -14.72
CA LEU A 162 3.34 9.95 -13.50
C LEU A 162 4.68 9.26 -13.31
N ARG A 163 5.72 10.05 -13.11
CA ARG A 163 7.10 9.56 -12.92
C ARG A 163 7.73 10.13 -11.66
N SER A 164 8.60 9.35 -11.05
CA SER A 164 9.43 9.79 -9.93
C SER A 164 10.74 9.03 -9.90
N THR A 165 11.84 9.72 -9.62
CA THR A 165 13.16 9.11 -9.48
C THR A 165 13.84 9.66 -8.23
N ASN A 166 14.23 8.78 -7.31
CA ASN A 166 14.96 9.10 -6.07
C ASN A 166 14.26 10.15 -5.17
N ALA A 167 12.93 10.20 -5.19
CA ALA A 167 12.13 11.15 -4.44
C ALA A 167 10.95 10.46 -3.74
N TYR A 168 10.43 11.08 -2.68
CA TYR A 168 9.19 10.62 -2.05
C TYR A 168 8.02 10.71 -3.03
N VAL A 169 7.08 9.78 -2.95
CA VAL A 169 5.85 9.81 -3.75
C VAL A 169 4.66 9.78 -2.80
N PHE A 170 3.71 10.70 -3.01
CA PHE A 170 2.43 10.70 -2.34
C PHE A 170 1.31 11.02 -3.33
N LEU A 171 0.35 10.11 -3.47
CA LEU A 171 -0.86 10.26 -4.30
C LEU A 171 -2.11 9.96 -3.48
N GLN A 172 -3.14 10.78 -3.65
CA GLN A 172 -4.45 10.57 -3.03
C GLN A 172 -5.60 11.10 -3.89
N ASN A 173 -6.72 10.35 -3.99
CA ASN A 173 -7.93 10.78 -4.71
C ASN A 173 -7.67 11.25 -6.15
N LEU A 174 -6.69 10.68 -6.85
CA LEU A 174 -6.28 11.14 -8.18
C LEU A 174 -6.57 10.10 -9.25
N VAL A 175 -7.16 10.53 -10.36
CA VAL A 175 -7.39 9.71 -11.56
C VAL A 175 -6.25 9.89 -12.56
N VAL A 176 -5.67 8.80 -13.04
CA VAL A 176 -4.71 8.80 -14.16
C VAL A 176 -5.34 8.09 -15.34
N VAL A 177 -5.70 8.87 -16.37
CA VAL A 177 -6.36 8.36 -17.58
C VAL A 177 -5.32 8.11 -18.67
N LEU A 178 -5.24 6.85 -19.11
CA LEU A 178 -4.32 6.38 -20.13
C LEU A 178 -4.91 6.64 -21.52
N GLY A 179 -4.26 7.52 -22.28
CA GLY A 179 -4.75 7.98 -23.58
C GLY A 179 -4.28 7.18 -24.80
N SER A 180 -3.40 6.18 -24.64
CA SER A 180 -2.92 5.36 -25.76
C SER A 180 -2.48 3.95 -25.35
N ALA A 181 -2.31 3.06 -26.35
CA ALA A 181 -1.78 1.71 -26.16
C ALA A 181 -0.37 1.66 -25.55
N ALA A 182 0.41 2.73 -25.72
CA ALA A 182 1.76 2.83 -25.18
C ALA A 182 1.82 3.54 -23.82
N THR A 183 0.69 4.02 -23.29
CA THR A 183 0.63 4.80 -22.05
C THR A 183 0.42 3.89 -20.84
N ALA A 184 1.25 4.09 -19.81
CA ALA A 184 1.13 3.45 -18.51
C ALA A 184 0.80 4.48 -17.42
N GLY A 185 0.30 4.05 -16.26
CA GLY A 185 -0.02 4.98 -15.16
C GLY A 185 1.23 5.54 -14.50
N TYR A 186 2.08 4.64 -13.98
CA TYR A 186 3.15 4.96 -13.04
C TYR A 186 4.52 4.45 -13.48
N ASP A 187 5.55 5.24 -13.20
CA ASP A 187 6.95 4.79 -13.17
C ASP A 187 7.64 5.47 -11.98
N PHE A 188 7.56 4.80 -10.83
CA PHE A 188 8.14 5.28 -9.59
C PHE A 188 9.37 4.44 -9.26
N ALA A 189 10.52 5.11 -9.12
CA ALA A 189 11.78 4.45 -8.82
C ALA A 189 12.55 5.19 -7.72
N ASP A 190 13.12 4.44 -6.79
CA ASP A 190 14.11 4.94 -5.83
C ASP A 190 15.31 4.01 -5.83
N ALA A 191 16.40 4.40 -6.48
CA ALA A 191 17.64 3.63 -6.47
C ALA A 191 18.39 3.74 -5.14
N THR A 192 18.02 4.68 -4.26
CA THR A 192 18.74 4.87 -2.99
C THR A 192 18.26 3.93 -1.89
N GLY A 193 17.10 3.29 -2.03
CA GLY A 193 16.57 2.37 -1.00
C GLY A 193 16.10 3.07 0.27
N THR A 194 15.88 4.39 0.24
CA THR A 194 15.61 5.19 1.46
C THR A 194 14.26 5.89 1.45
N LYS A 195 13.64 6.06 0.27
CA LYS A 195 12.41 6.82 0.12
C LYS A 195 11.19 5.94 0.31
N THR A 196 10.05 6.61 0.48
CA THR A 196 8.74 5.98 0.61
C THR A 196 7.86 6.39 -0.56
N CYS A 197 7.10 5.43 -1.09
CA CYS A 197 6.03 5.65 -2.06
C CYS A 197 4.68 5.32 -1.43
N ILE A 198 3.78 6.29 -1.39
CA ILE A 198 2.44 6.18 -0.81
C ILE A 198 1.41 6.52 -1.88
N VAL A 199 0.59 5.56 -2.27
CA VAL A 199 -0.54 5.73 -3.20
C VAL A 199 -1.77 5.18 -2.49
N VAL A 200 -2.55 6.09 -1.91
CA VAL A 200 -3.58 5.73 -0.94
C VAL A 200 -4.89 6.45 -1.22
N SER A 201 -6.00 5.74 -0.99
CA SER A 201 -7.37 6.26 -1.02
C SER A 201 -7.81 6.78 -2.39
N ALA A 202 -8.65 6.00 -3.05
CA ALA A 202 -9.42 6.39 -4.23
C ALA A 202 -8.60 6.96 -5.39
N ASN A 203 -7.33 6.57 -5.52
CA ASN A 203 -6.61 6.78 -6.77
C ASN A 203 -7.10 5.77 -7.79
N SER A 204 -7.05 6.15 -9.07
CA SER A 204 -7.32 5.22 -10.14
C SER A 204 -6.37 5.35 -11.31
N VAL A 205 -6.10 4.23 -11.97
CA VAL A 205 -5.48 4.20 -13.29
C VAL A 205 -6.49 3.56 -14.22
N THR A 206 -6.97 4.31 -15.21
CA THR A 206 -8.08 3.88 -16.07
C THR A 206 -7.76 4.13 -17.53
N GLN A 207 -8.40 3.36 -18.41
CA GLN A 207 -8.30 3.57 -19.85
C GLN A 207 -9.19 4.73 -20.29
N ALA A 208 -8.75 5.51 -21.27
CA ALA A 208 -9.62 6.49 -21.91
C ALA A 208 -10.83 5.79 -22.59
N PRO A 209 -12.02 6.41 -22.59
CA PRO A 209 -13.18 5.85 -23.28
C PRO A 209 -12.89 5.47 -24.74
N GLY A 210 -13.26 4.24 -25.13
CA GLY A 210 -13.04 3.72 -26.49
C GLY A 210 -11.65 3.13 -26.74
N LEU A 211 -10.72 3.21 -25.78
CA LEU A 211 -9.42 2.56 -25.85
C LEU A 211 -9.55 1.07 -25.49
N THR A 212 -8.89 0.21 -26.24
CA THR A 212 -8.94 -1.26 -26.05
C THR A 212 -7.64 -1.87 -25.53
N SER A 213 -6.56 -1.09 -25.53
CA SER A 213 -5.25 -1.50 -25.06
C SER A 213 -4.51 -0.34 -24.40
N THR A 214 -3.74 -0.64 -23.36
CA THR A 214 -2.84 0.27 -22.65
C THR A 214 -1.56 -0.47 -22.26
N ALA A 215 -0.51 0.26 -21.88
CA ALA A 215 0.71 -0.36 -21.36
C ALA A 215 0.57 -0.83 -19.89
N GLY A 216 -0.55 -0.48 -19.23
CA GLY A 216 -0.92 -0.98 -17.91
C GLY A 216 -0.81 0.03 -16.77
N VAL A 217 -0.92 -0.46 -15.55
CA VAL A 217 -0.75 0.36 -14.32
C VAL A 217 0.66 0.93 -14.24
N GLY A 218 1.68 0.16 -14.63
CA GLY A 218 3.08 0.58 -14.63
C GLY A 218 3.87 -0.01 -13.47
N GLN A 219 4.91 0.67 -13.00
CA GLN A 219 5.94 0.11 -12.13
C GLN A 219 6.19 0.92 -10.84
N VAL A 220 6.50 0.21 -9.75
CA VAL A 220 7.22 0.73 -8.59
C VAL A 220 8.53 -0.04 -8.38
N SER A 221 9.58 0.67 -7.99
CA SER A 221 10.88 0.02 -7.77
C SER A 221 11.76 0.67 -6.72
N GLY A 222 12.49 -0.16 -5.98
CA GLY A 222 13.64 0.24 -5.15
C GLY A 222 13.35 1.02 -3.86
N PHE A 223 12.11 1.41 -3.58
CA PHE A 223 11.76 2.14 -2.36
C PHE A 223 11.97 1.31 -1.07
N ARG A 224 12.30 1.99 0.04
CA ARG A 224 12.29 1.40 1.38
C ARG A 224 10.91 0.83 1.73
N THR A 225 9.87 1.62 1.45
CA THR A 225 8.48 1.24 1.72
C THR A 225 7.59 1.69 0.58
N VAL A 226 6.74 0.79 0.09
CA VAL A 226 5.67 1.09 -0.85
C VAL A 226 4.33 0.70 -0.24
N MET A 227 3.38 1.63 -0.26
CA MET A 227 1.99 1.41 0.15
C MET A 227 1.08 1.74 -1.03
N MET A 228 0.33 0.74 -1.49
CA MET A 228 -0.71 0.85 -2.52
C MET A 228 -2.02 0.44 -1.87
N LEU A 229 -2.80 1.40 -1.35
CA LEU A 229 -4.00 1.10 -0.56
C LEU A 229 -5.26 1.75 -1.13
N MET A 230 -6.36 0.99 -1.21
CA MET A 230 -7.69 1.50 -1.60
C MET A 230 -7.73 2.17 -2.98
N ASN A 231 -7.07 1.59 -3.97
CA ASN A 231 -7.01 2.11 -5.34
C ASN A 231 -7.81 1.25 -6.31
N TYR A 232 -8.18 1.84 -7.46
CA TYR A 232 -8.83 1.15 -8.56
C TYR A 232 -7.94 1.13 -9.81
N PHE A 233 -7.52 -0.06 -10.24
CA PHE A 233 -6.65 -0.25 -11.39
C PHE A 233 -7.40 -0.97 -12.50
N ASP A 234 -7.66 -0.26 -13.60
CA ASP A 234 -8.43 -0.72 -14.73
C ASP A 234 -7.62 -0.52 -16.03
N ALA A 235 -6.73 -1.46 -16.30
CA ALA A 235 -5.74 -1.36 -17.39
C ALA A 235 -5.38 -2.76 -17.93
N ASN A 236 -4.82 -2.84 -19.14
CA ASN A 236 -4.57 -4.13 -19.81
C ASN A 236 -3.41 -4.94 -19.23
N ASP A 237 -2.53 -4.29 -18.44
CA ASP A 237 -1.47 -4.94 -17.67
C ASP A 237 -1.43 -4.32 -16.27
N GLY A 238 -1.03 -5.12 -15.28
CA GLY A 238 -1.11 -4.75 -13.87
C GLY A 238 0.10 -4.00 -13.35
N LEU A 239 0.18 -3.92 -12.02
CA LEU A 239 1.28 -3.27 -11.31
C LEU A 239 2.54 -4.16 -11.33
N LYS A 240 3.67 -3.58 -11.71
CA LYS A 240 4.99 -4.21 -11.67
C LYS A 240 5.76 -3.75 -10.44
N VAL A 241 6.36 -4.70 -9.72
CA VAL A 241 7.15 -4.44 -8.51
C VAL A 241 8.54 -5.03 -8.69
N THR A 242 9.59 -4.21 -8.55
CA THR A 242 10.98 -4.65 -8.79
C THR A 242 12.03 -3.86 -8.00
N GLY A 243 13.30 -4.19 -8.16
CA GLY A 243 14.42 -3.55 -7.48
C GLY A 243 14.58 -4.02 -6.02
N ASN A 244 15.55 -3.42 -5.32
CA ASN A 244 15.85 -3.73 -3.93
C ASN A 244 14.94 -2.91 -3.02
N MET A 245 14.00 -3.55 -2.36
CA MET A 245 12.95 -2.90 -1.57
C MET A 245 12.99 -3.36 -0.12
N GLY A 246 12.51 -2.52 0.80
CA GLY A 246 12.22 -2.98 2.15
C GLY A 246 10.89 -3.74 2.14
N ARG A 247 9.78 -3.00 1.94
CA ARG A 247 8.42 -3.57 2.04
C ARG A 247 7.50 -3.10 0.94
N PHE A 248 6.69 -4.01 0.43
CA PHE A 248 5.59 -3.71 -0.49
C PHE A 248 4.26 -4.14 0.14
N VAL A 249 3.39 -3.16 0.43
CA VAL A 249 2.06 -3.37 1.00
C VAL A 249 1.00 -2.98 -0.02
N CYS A 250 0.11 -3.91 -0.33
CA CYS A 250 -0.97 -3.78 -1.27
C CYS A 250 -2.28 -4.20 -0.59
N GLY A 251 -3.22 -3.27 -0.43
CA GLY A 251 -4.37 -3.46 0.44
C GLY A 251 -5.65 -2.85 -0.13
N TYR A 252 -6.78 -3.55 -0.08
CA TYR A 252 -8.09 -2.99 -0.46
C TYR A 252 -8.15 -2.41 -1.88
N ASN A 253 -7.28 -2.87 -2.78
CA ASN A 253 -7.32 -2.43 -4.18
C ASN A 253 -8.33 -3.26 -4.97
N MET A 254 -8.82 -2.69 -6.05
CA MET A 254 -9.61 -3.38 -7.07
C MET A 254 -8.82 -3.36 -8.38
N ILE A 255 -8.64 -4.51 -9.00
CA ILE A 255 -7.82 -4.68 -10.21
C ILE A 255 -8.66 -5.40 -11.27
N SER A 256 -8.83 -4.77 -12.43
CA SER A 256 -9.66 -5.25 -13.54
C SER A 256 -8.99 -5.10 -14.90
N SER A 257 -9.61 -5.66 -15.93
CA SER A 257 -9.25 -5.50 -17.35
C SER A 257 -7.89 -6.03 -17.78
N ILE A 258 -7.27 -6.88 -16.95
CA ILE A 258 -6.00 -7.54 -17.28
C ILE A 258 -6.18 -8.44 -18.51
N THR A 259 -5.25 -8.32 -19.46
CA THR A 259 -5.26 -9.09 -20.71
C THR A 259 -4.60 -10.46 -20.52
N PRO A 260 -4.98 -11.52 -21.28
CA PRO A 260 -4.33 -12.83 -21.17
C PRO A 260 -2.79 -12.76 -21.29
N GLY A 261 -2.10 -13.56 -20.48
CA GLY A 261 -0.64 -13.56 -20.38
C GLY A 261 -0.06 -12.50 -19.44
N LYS A 262 -0.89 -11.60 -18.91
CA LYS A 262 -0.50 -10.56 -17.95
C LYS A 262 -0.98 -10.87 -16.54
N ALA A 263 -0.44 -10.15 -15.57
CA ALA A 263 -0.79 -10.30 -14.16
C ALA A 263 -1.29 -8.98 -13.57
N GLY A 264 -2.27 -9.03 -12.65
CA GLY A 264 -2.72 -7.86 -11.91
C GLY A 264 -1.65 -7.26 -11.02
N ILE A 265 -0.86 -8.12 -10.38
CA ILE A 265 0.37 -7.75 -9.68
C ILE A 265 1.48 -8.71 -10.13
N GLU A 266 2.58 -8.17 -10.63
CA GLU A 266 3.76 -8.95 -11.01
C GLU A 266 4.98 -8.49 -10.22
N LEU A 267 5.49 -9.40 -9.41
CA LEU A 267 6.78 -9.29 -8.73
C LEU A 267 7.85 -9.74 -9.73
N LEU A 268 8.54 -8.78 -10.34
CA LEU A 268 9.46 -9.03 -11.45
C LEU A 268 10.77 -9.68 -10.99
N ALA A 269 11.49 -10.31 -11.92
CA ALA A 269 12.72 -11.07 -11.65
C ALA A 269 13.81 -10.28 -10.92
N GLY A 270 13.87 -8.96 -11.11
CA GLY A 270 14.81 -8.07 -10.42
C GLY A 270 14.37 -7.64 -9.02
N LEU A 271 13.26 -8.16 -8.48
CA LEU A 271 12.79 -7.84 -7.14
C LEU A 271 13.63 -8.57 -6.08
N SER A 272 14.15 -7.83 -5.11
CA SER A 272 14.57 -8.36 -3.82
C SER A 272 13.94 -7.53 -2.72
N THR A 273 13.05 -8.13 -1.93
CA THR A 273 12.29 -7.41 -0.88
C THR A 273 12.28 -8.16 0.44
N GLU A 274 12.34 -7.42 1.54
CA GLU A 274 12.23 -7.98 2.89
C GLU A 274 10.81 -8.50 3.14
N GLU A 275 9.79 -7.73 2.73
CA GLU A 275 8.38 -8.02 2.99
C GLU A 275 7.48 -7.75 1.77
N VAL A 276 6.47 -8.59 1.59
CA VAL A 276 5.32 -8.39 0.69
C VAL A 276 4.04 -8.73 1.46
N ASP A 277 3.11 -7.80 1.53
CA ASP A 277 1.76 -8.05 2.06
C ASP A 277 0.73 -7.64 1.01
N ILE A 278 -0.06 -8.62 0.53
CA ILE A 278 -1.16 -8.40 -0.39
C ILE A 278 -2.43 -8.86 0.32
N ALA A 279 -3.25 -7.91 0.75
CA ALA A 279 -4.40 -8.18 1.58
C ALA A 279 -5.68 -7.53 1.05
N ASN A 280 -6.83 -8.19 1.20
CA ASN A 280 -8.15 -7.65 0.87
C ASN A 280 -8.25 -7.06 -0.56
N THR A 281 -7.43 -7.55 -1.50
CA THR A 281 -7.40 -7.05 -2.88
C THR A 281 -8.36 -7.87 -3.75
N HIS A 282 -9.11 -7.19 -4.60
CA HIS A 282 -10.07 -7.79 -5.52
C HIS A 282 -9.48 -7.84 -6.92
N PHE A 283 -9.31 -9.04 -7.45
CA PHE A 283 -8.91 -9.31 -8.81
C PHE A 283 -10.15 -9.75 -9.59
N ILE A 284 -10.61 -8.92 -10.54
CA ILE A 284 -11.88 -9.10 -11.25
C ILE A 284 -11.60 -9.08 -12.76
N TYR A 285 -11.53 -10.26 -13.37
CA TYR A 285 -11.15 -10.40 -14.79
C TYR A 285 -12.29 -10.95 -15.64
N SER A 286 -12.15 -10.76 -16.95
CA SER A 286 -13.02 -11.36 -17.97
C SER A 286 -12.19 -12.30 -18.85
N GLY A 287 -12.61 -13.56 -18.99
CA GLY A 287 -11.93 -14.55 -19.84
C GLY A 287 -10.91 -15.43 -19.10
N THR A 288 -9.96 -15.99 -19.85
CA THR A 288 -8.97 -16.97 -19.36
C THR A 288 -7.54 -16.55 -19.71
N GLY A 289 -6.56 -17.06 -18.96
CA GLY A 289 -5.14 -16.78 -19.21
C GLY A 289 -4.56 -15.57 -18.49
N GLN A 290 -5.37 -14.82 -17.73
CA GLN A 290 -4.88 -13.82 -16.79
C GLN A 290 -4.36 -14.44 -15.50
N ILE A 291 -3.39 -13.77 -14.89
CA ILE A 291 -2.82 -14.14 -13.60
C ILE A 291 -3.22 -13.09 -12.56
N GLY A 292 -3.60 -13.51 -11.35
CA GLY A 292 -3.86 -12.58 -10.26
C GLY A 292 -2.57 -11.95 -9.73
N VAL A 293 -1.78 -12.77 -9.03
CA VAL A 293 -0.45 -12.40 -8.51
C VAL A 293 0.61 -13.33 -9.10
N LYS A 294 1.66 -12.76 -9.68
CA LYS A 294 2.78 -13.50 -10.26
C LYS A 294 4.08 -13.18 -9.54
N LEU A 295 4.79 -14.22 -9.11
CA LEU A 295 6.20 -14.16 -8.70
C LEU A 295 7.06 -14.66 -9.86
N ALA A 296 7.79 -13.76 -10.51
CA ALA A 296 8.67 -14.13 -11.60
C ALA A 296 9.90 -14.91 -11.09
N SER A 297 10.42 -15.81 -11.92
CA SER A 297 11.68 -16.50 -11.62
C SER A 297 12.80 -15.48 -11.40
N GLY A 298 13.60 -15.66 -10.34
CA GLY A 298 14.65 -14.73 -9.92
C GLY A 298 14.23 -13.73 -8.83
N ALA A 299 12.92 -13.49 -8.66
CA ALA A 299 12.44 -12.61 -7.60
C ALA A 299 12.63 -13.26 -6.21
N THR A 300 13.14 -12.48 -5.25
CA THR A 300 13.35 -12.93 -3.87
C THR A 300 12.47 -12.15 -2.89
N VAL A 301 11.64 -12.88 -2.14
CA VAL A 301 10.76 -12.35 -1.10
C VAL A 301 11.17 -12.97 0.24
N GLY A 302 11.51 -12.13 1.22
CA GLY A 302 11.82 -12.56 2.58
C GLY A 302 10.61 -13.14 3.29
N TYR A 303 9.60 -12.29 3.50
CA TYR A 303 8.32 -12.60 4.11
C TYR A 303 7.17 -12.13 3.20
N GLY A 304 6.39 -13.07 2.68
CA GLY A 304 5.28 -12.83 1.78
C GLY A 304 3.97 -13.26 2.42
N ARG A 305 2.93 -12.43 2.33
CA ARG A 305 1.59 -12.74 2.81
C ARG A 305 0.54 -12.44 1.75
N LEU A 306 -0.35 -13.41 1.51
CA LEU A 306 -1.60 -13.24 0.78
C LEU A 306 -2.76 -13.51 1.74
N THR A 307 -3.57 -12.50 2.05
CA THR A 307 -4.68 -12.66 3.00
C THR A 307 -5.98 -12.05 2.50
N SER A 308 -7.08 -12.81 2.57
CA SER A 308 -8.44 -12.32 2.27
C SER A 308 -8.60 -11.70 0.87
N ASN A 309 -7.82 -12.14 -0.11
CA ASN A 309 -7.94 -11.65 -1.47
C ASN A 309 -9.08 -12.37 -2.22
N MET A 310 -9.74 -11.61 -3.08
CA MET A 310 -10.86 -12.09 -3.90
C MET A 310 -10.42 -12.25 -5.34
N PHE A 311 -10.42 -13.48 -5.85
CA PHE A 311 -10.14 -13.83 -7.24
C PHE A 311 -11.45 -14.20 -7.96
N GLN A 312 -12.06 -13.23 -8.63
CA GLN A 312 -13.29 -13.43 -9.40
C GLN A 312 -12.96 -13.67 -10.87
N SER A 313 -13.34 -14.84 -11.38
CA SER A 313 -13.08 -15.27 -12.77
C SER A 313 -11.59 -15.27 -13.16
N VAL A 314 -10.69 -15.43 -12.19
CA VAL A 314 -9.25 -15.52 -12.42
C VAL A 314 -8.84 -16.99 -12.53
N THR A 315 -8.51 -17.44 -13.74
CA THR A 315 -8.11 -18.84 -13.97
C THR A 315 -6.77 -19.23 -13.33
N THR A 316 -5.84 -18.29 -13.18
CA THR A 316 -4.57 -18.50 -12.48
C THR A 316 -4.42 -17.47 -11.36
N PRO A 317 -5.01 -17.72 -10.16
CA PRO A 317 -4.95 -16.76 -9.05
C PRO A 317 -3.52 -16.38 -8.64
N ILE A 318 -2.64 -17.38 -8.59
CA ILE A 318 -1.22 -17.23 -8.25
C ILE A 318 -0.35 -18.00 -9.24
N SER A 319 0.85 -17.49 -9.50
CA SER A 319 1.86 -18.14 -10.33
C SER A 319 3.26 -17.91 -9.77
N GLY A 320 4.10 -18.94 -9.77
CA GLY A 320 5.49 -18.88 -9.30
C GLY A 320 5.71 -19.11 -7.80
N PHE A 321 4.64 -19.29 -7.02
CA PHE A 321 4.70 -19.57 -5.58
C PHE A 321 3.41 -20.27 -5.11
N SER A 322 3.45 -20.78 -3.88
CA SER A 322 2.35 -21.52 -3.25
C SER A 322 2.45 -21.39 -1.72
N GLY A 323 1.42 -21.86 -1.00
CA GLY A 323 1.46 -21.92 0.47
C GLY A 323 2.56 -22.84 1.04
N SER A 324 3.19 -23.70 0.23
CA SER A 324 4.35 -24.49 0.66
C SER A 324 5.68 -23.77 0.47
N THR A 325 5.70 -22.65 -0.26
CA THR A 325 6.92 -21.87 -0.51
C THR A 325 7.38 -21.24 0.81
N PRO A 326 8.62 -21.47 1.30
CA PRO A 326 9.07 -21.07 2.64
C PRO A 326 8.75 -19.64 3.05
N GLY A 327 8.95 -18.67 2.15
CA GLY A 327 8.70 -17.26 2.41
C GLY A 327 7.23 -16.83 2.41
N TRP A 328 6.28 -17.68 1.99
CA TRP A 328 4.89 -17.26 1.76
C TRP A 328 3.87 -17.86 2.73
N GLU A 329 2.97 -17.02 3.23
CA GLU A 329 1.80 -17.43 4.01
C GLU A 329 0.52 -17.00 3.29
N MET A 330 -0.47 -17.89 3.29
CA MET A 330 -1.74 -17.70 2.58
C MET A 330 -2.90 -18.01 3.53
N GLN A 331 -3.85 -17.07 3.65
CA GLN A 331 -5.05 -17.27 4.46
C GLN A 331 -6.28 -16.63 3.81
N GLN A 332 -7.41 -17.36 3.80
CA GLN A 332 -8.74 -16.84 3.44
C GLN A 332 -8.85 -16.25 2.01
N ASN A 333 -8.02 -16.70 1.07
CA ASN A 333 -8.11 -16.27 -0.32
C ASN A 333 -9.13 -17.11 -1.09
N THR A 334 -9.84 -16.51 -2.05
CA THR A 334 -10.71 -17.27 -2.97
C THR A 334 -9.92 -17.81 -4.18
N GLY A 335 -10.60 -18.30 -5.22
CA GLY A 335 -9.95 -18.83 -6.43
C GLY A 335 -9.30 -20.22 -6.25
N GLY A 336 -9.60 -20.93 -5.17
CA GLY A 336 -9.02 -22.26 -4.91
C GLY A 336 -7.62 -22.24 -4.30
N ILE A 337 -7.15 -21.08 -3.83
CA ILE A 337 -5.92 -20.97 -3.05
C ILE A 337 -6.15 -21.60 -1.67
N VAL A 338 -5.37 -22.63 -1.34
CA VAL A 338 -5.45 -23.30 -0.04
C VAL A 338 -4.68 -22.51 1.02
N ASN A 339 -5.25 -22.43 2.22
CA ASN A 339 -4.54 -21.84 3.36
C ASN A 339 -3.22 -22.57 3.61
N THR A 340 -2.18 -21.81 3.94
CA THR A 340 -0.88 -22.35 4.33
C THR A 340 -1.02 -23.20 5.58
N ARG A 341 -0.33 -24.34 5.59
CA ARG A 341 -0.20 -25.24 6.74
C ARG A 341 1.23 -25.77 6.74
N ALA A 342 1.92 -25.70 7.87
CA ALA A 342 3.17 -26.42 8.02
C ALA A 342 2.89 -27.89 8.35
N GLN A 343 3.38 -28.81 7.53
CA GLN A 343 3.22 -30.25 7.79
C GLN A 343 4.31 -31.09 7.13
N ALA A 344 4.66 -32.18 7.79
CA ALA A 344 5.54 -33.21 7.26
C ALA A 344 5.04 -34.59 7.64
N PHE A 345 5.26 -35.56 6.76
CA PHE A 345 5.04 -36.97 7.08
C PHE A 345 6.11 -37.82 6.41
N LEU A 346 6.92 -38.49 7.22
CA LEU A 346 7.84 -39.53 6.78
C LEU A 346 7.46 -40.87 7.39
N TYR A 347 7.89 -41.95 6.73
CA TYR A 347 7.73 -43.29 7.24
C TYR A 347 8.95 -44.15 6.92
N MET A 348 9.03 -45.28 7.60
CA MET A 348 10.01 -46.33 7.41
C MET A 348 9.28 -47.66 7.58
N ASN A 349 9.49 -48.60 6.67
CA ASN A 349 8.95 -49.96 6.76
C ASN A 349 10.11 -50.95 6.56
N ASP A 350 10.01 -52.13 7.17
CA ASP A 350 10.97 -53.23 7.02
C ASP A 350 12.44 -52.82 7.27
N ASN A 351 12.68 -51.85 8.16
CA ASN A 351 14.04 -51.44 8.47
C ASN A 351 14.82 -52.54 9.17
N THR A 352 16.08 -52.68 8.75
CA THR A 352 17.04 -53.67 9.27
C THR A 352 18.17 -53.03 10.08
N THR A 353 18.23 -51.70 10.10
CA THR A 353 19.27 -50.95 10.82
C THR A 353 19.00 -50.96 12.31
N ALA A 354 19.91 -51.53 13.08
CA ALA A 354 19.81 -51.55 14.54
C ALA A 354 20.13 -50.17 15.14
N THR A 355 19.30 -49.74 16.10
CA THR A 355 19.58 -48.59 16.97
C THR A 355 20.27 -49.09 18.24
N GLY A 356 21.47 -48.58 18.51
CA GLY A 356 22.26 -48.97 19.68
C GLY A 356 22.10 -48.05 20.87
N PHE A 357 22.35 -48.57 22.06
CA PHE A 357 22.22 -47.84 23.33
C PHE A 357 23.55 -47.88 24.11
N GLY A 358 24.05 -46.72 24.52
CA GLY A 358 25.25 -46.63 25.36
C GLY A 358 24.97 -46.75 26.87
N ASN A 359 23.74 -46.50 27.31
CA ASN A 359 23.29 -46.64 28.70
C ASN A 359 21.75 -46.68 28.74
N THR A 360 21.18 -46.92 29.92
CA THR A 360 19.73 -47.04 30.15
C THR A 360 19.02 -45.73 30.48
N SER A 361 19.74 -44.61 30.47
CA SER A 361 19.21 -43.29 30.90
C SER A 361 18.96 -42.34 29.72
N ASN A 362 19.77 -42.42 28.67
CA ASN A 362 19.74 -41.53 27.52
C ASN A 362 18.80 -42.04 26.42
N TYR A 363 18.22 -41.09 25.70
CA TYR A 363 17.50 -41.37 24.46
C TYR A 363 18.46 -41.28 23.27
N TYR A 364 18.27 -42.17 22.30
CA TYR A 364 19.06 -42.26 21.08
C TYR A 364 18.12 -42.14 19.88
N LYS A 365 18.57 -41.46 18.83
CA LYS A 365 17.81 -41.34 17.59
C LYS A 365 17.57 -42.72 16.97
N ILE A 366 16.34 -43.02 16.57
CA ILE A 366 16.02 -44.21 15.79
C ILE A 366 16.78 -44.18 14.47
N LEU A 367 17.51 -45.26 14.15
CA LEU A 367 18.29 -45.37 12.91
C LEU A 367 17.51 -46.10 11.81
N GLY A 368 17.74 -45.67 10.58
CA GLY A 368 17.15 -46.25 9.37
C GLY A 368 16.85 -45.19 8.30
N ASN A 369 16.51 -45.66 7.10
CA ASN A 369 16.18 -44.79 5.97
C ASN A 369 14.67 -44.55 5.91
N THR A 370 14.28 -43.29 5.71
CA THR A 370 12.86 -42.89 5.67
C THR A 370 12.46 -42.40 4.30
N THR A 371 11.21 -42.68 3.95
CA THR A 371 10.55 -42.14 2.75
C THR A 371 9.63 -40.98 3.14
N LEU A 372 9.76 -39.85 2.45
CA LEU A 372 8.94 -38.65 2.65
C LEU A 372 7.66 -38.74 1.82
N ILE A 373 6.50 -38.64 2.47
CA ILE A 373 5.18 -38.62 1.80
C ILE A 373 4.71 -37.18 1.56
N ARG A 374 4.93 -36.30 2.54
CA ARG A 374 4.41 -34.93 2.51
C ARG A 374 5.41 -33.98 3.15
N SER A 375 5.60 -32.83 2.52
CA SER A 375 6.45 -31.76 3.01
C SER A 375 5.87 -30.40 2.59
N GLN A 376 5.48 -29.61 3.58
CA GLN A 376 5.08 -28.22 3.43
C GLN A 376 5.75 -27.46 4.58
N LYS A 377 6.63 -26.51 4.27
CA LYS A 377 7.45 -25.79 5.26
C LYS A 377 8.43 -26.65 6.06
N PHE A 378 8.64 -27.90 5.67
CA PHE A 378 9.60 -28.82 6.28
C PHE A 378 10.41 -29.53 5.20
N THR A 379 11.66 -29.86 5.47
CA THR A 379 12.40 -30.91 4.75
C THR A 379 12.53 -32.13 5.66
N ALA A 380 12.73 -33.32 5.10
CA ALA A 380 12.98 -34.49 5.94
C ALA A 380 13.87 -35.53 5.28
N ALA A 381 14.72 -36.15 6.08
CA ALA A 381 15.57 -37.27 5.70
C ALA A 381 16.05 -38.00 6.96
N ASN A 382 16.39 -39.28 6.86
CA ASN A 382 17.08 -40.04 7.92
C ASN A 382 16.45 -39.89 9.32
N ASN A 383 15.13 -40.11 9.45
CA ASN A 383 14.37 -39.96 10.69
C ASN A 383 14.40 -38.54 11.31
N GLN A 384 14.67 -37.52 10.51
CA GLN A 384 14.73 -36.13 10.93
C GLN A 384 13.81 -35.26 10.07
N ILE A 385 12.97 -34.45 10.70
CA ILE A 385 12.11 -33.46 10.06
C ILE A 385 12.63 -32.07 10.44
N THR A 386 13.09 -31.28 9.48
CA THR A 386 13.67 -29.94 9.68
C THR A 386 12.71 -28.86 9.21
N TYR A 387 12.43 -27.88 10.07
CA TYR A 387 11.56 -26.76 9.74
C TYR A 387 12.30 -25.73 8.87
N ILE A 388 11.73 -25.42 7.72
CA ILE A 388 12.28 -24.46 6.74
C ILE A 388 11.40 -23.22 6.56
N GLY A 389 10.36 -23.05 7.39
CA GLY A 389 9.58 -21.81 7.39
C GLY A 389 10.36 -20.62 7.92
N LYS A 390 9.72 -19.46 7.99
CA LYS A 390 10.35 -18.17 8.31
C LYS A 390 9.94 -17.59 9.67
N SER A 391 8.90 -18.14 10.28
CA SER A 391 8.30 -17.73 11.55
C SER A 391 8.33 -18.90 12.52
N THR A 392 8.42 -18.64 13.83
CA THR A 392 8.29 -19.71 14.84
C THR A 392 6.83 -20.17 14.89
N ILE A 393 6.61 -21.48 14.91
CA ILE A 393 5.26 -22.07 14.95
C ILE A 393 5.20 -23.17 16.02
N SER A 394 3.99 -23.41 16.55
CA SER A 394 3.68 -24.57 17.37
C SER A 394 3.18 -25.69 16.47
N VAL A 395 3.72 -26.89 16.64
CA VAL A 395 3.31 -28.07 15.86
C VAL A 395 3.00 -29.24 16.78
N GLN A 396 1.98 -30.00 16.39
CA GLN A 396 1.70 -31.31 16.92
C GLN A 396 2.56 -32.35 16.19
N VAL A 397 3.20 -33.19 16.98
CA VAL A 397 3.98 -34.34 16.55
C VAL A 397 3.22 -35.61 16.89
N THR A 398 3.13 -36.53 15.93
CA THR A 398 2.68 -37.91 16.17
C THR A 398 3.72 -38.87 15.64
N ALA A 399 4.13 -39.82 16.47
CA ALA A 399 5.03 -40.90 16.09
C ALA A 399 4.45 -42.26 16.46
N VAL A 400 4.52 -43.21 15.52
CA VAL A 400 4.20 -44.62 15.75
C VAL A 400 5.48 -45.40 15.49
N VAL A 401 5.99 -46.08 16.51
CA VAL A 401 7.24 -46.85 16.47
C VAL A 401 6.91 -48.32 16.67
N GLY A 402 7.26 -49.17 15.70
CA GLY A 402 7.03 -50.61 15.71
C GLY A 402 8.33 -51.41 15.64
N GLY A 403 8.40 -52.50 16.39
CA GLY A 403 9.57 -53.39 16.38
C GLY A 403 9.30 -54.71 17.09
N LYS A 404 10.37 -55.49 17.29
CA LYS A 404 10.35 -56.73 18.09
C LYS A 404 11.38 -56.64 19.20
N SER A 405 11.04 -57.16 20.37
CA SER A 405 11.99 -57.26 21.46
C SER A 405 13.12 -58.25 21.09
N PRO A 406 14.40 -57.86 21.12
CA PRO A 406 15.51 -58.74 20.77
C PRO A 406 15.79 -59.78 21.87
N GLN A 407 15.22 -59.61 23.07
CA GLN A 407 15.43 -60.46 24.23
C GLN A 407 14.28 -60.37 25.23
N ALA A 408 14.26 -61.27 26.21
CA ALA A 408 13.34 -61.17 27.34
C ALA A 408 13.78 -60.06 28.31
N GLY A 409 12.82 -59.35 28.91
CA GLY A 409 13.09 -58.33 29.92
C GLY A 409 13.32 -56.92 29.38
N ALA A 410 13.27 -56.71 28.06
CA ALA A 410 13.44 -55.37 27.48
C ALA A 410 12.14 -54.54 27.61
N ASP A 411 12.32 -53.26 27.91
CA ASP A 411 11.28 -52.25 28.00
C ASP A 411 11.76 -50.97 27.29
N TYR A 412 10.86 -50.28 26.61
CA TYR A 412 11.23 -49.14 25.78
C TYR A 412 10.39 -47.92 26.09
N SER A 413 11.03 -46.76 25.99
CA SER A 413 10.37 -45.46 26.02
C SER A 413 10.77 -44.66 24.80
N ILE A 414 9.82 -43.93 24.21
CA ILE A 414 10.08 -42.96 23.15
C ILE A 414 9.71 -41.55 23.59
N VAL A 415 10.45 -40.59 23.07
CA VAL A 415 10.27 -39.16 23.29
C VAL A 415 10.51 -38.40 22.01
N LEU A 416 10.01 -37.17 21.97
CA LEU A 416 10.41 -36.20 20.96
C LEU A 416 11.82 -35.70 21.30
N ALA A 417 12.67 -35.55 20.30
CA ALA A 417 13.93 -34.83 20.41
C ALA A 417 13.92 -33.64 19.45
N LYS A 418 14.46 -32.51 19.91
CA LYS A 418 14.63 -31.29 19.15
C LYS A 418 16.11 -30.93 19.11
N ASN A 419 16.66 -30.70 17.92
CA ASN A 419 18.06 -30.34 17.72
C ASN A 419 19.03 -31.32 18.43
N GLY A 420 18.73 -32.62 18.35
CA GLY A 420 19.51 -33.70 18.97
C GLY A 420 19.33 -33.84 20.49
N THR A 421 18.54 -32.97 21.12
CA THR A 421 18.27 -32.99 22.56
C THR A 421 16.87 -33.55 22.83
N ALA A 422 16.79 -34.60 23.66
CA ALA A 422 15.53 -35.21 24.04
C ALA A 422 14.67 -34.28 24.92
N ILE A 423 13.37 -34.23 24.63
CA ILE A 423 12.34 -33.55 25.42
C ILE A 423 11.60 -34.65 26.20
N PRO A 424 11.93 -34.88 27.48
CA PRO A 424 11.54 -36.08 28.20
C PRO A 424 10.05 -36.15 28.58
N THR A 425 9.26 -35.11 28.32
CA THR A 425 7.84 -35.07 28.66
C THR A 425 7.02 -34.39 27.56
N PRO A 426 5.94 -35.04 27.07
CA PRO A 426 5.50 -36.39 27.40
C PRO A 426 6.42 -37.49 26.84
N ALA A 427 6.50 -38.62 27.52
CA ALA A 427 7.13 -39.84 27.03
C ALA A 427 6.07 -40.94 26.87
N ALA A 428 6.22 -41.80 25.87
CA ALA A 428 5.39 -42.98 25.70
C ALA A 428 6.24 -44.22 25.99
N SER A 429 5.75 -45.13 26.81
CA SER A 429 6.53 -46.28 27.31
C SER A 429 5.75 -47.57 27.23
N MET A 430 6.46 -48.68 27.21
CA MET A 430 5.91 -50.02 27.37
C MET A 430 6.70 -50.81 28.40
N GLY A 431 6.02 -51.73 29.08
CA GLY A 431 6.63 -52.60 30.07
C GLY A 431 7.51 -53.69 29.46
N SER A 432 8.03 -54.54 30.35
CA SER A 432 8.89 -55.68 30.01
C SER A 432 8.23 -56.66 29.04
N MET A 433 9.00 -57.16 28.07
CA MET A 433 8.53 -58.04 27.00
C MET A 433 9.31 -59.36 26.93
N LEU A 434 8.70 -60.37 26.29
CA LEU A 434 9.36 -61.63 25.93
C LEU A 434 10.27 -61.45 24.70
N SER A 435 11.25 -62.34 24.55
CA SER A 435 12.10 -62.39 23.35
C SER A 435 11.25 -62.66 22.10
N GLY A 436 11.45 -61.85 21.06
CA GLY A 436 10.72 -61.92 19.79
C GLY A 436 9.31 -61.34 19.82
N GLN A 437 8.83 -60.86 20.98
CA GLN A 437 7.51 -60.23 21.09
C GLN A 437 7.46 -58.94 20.28
N GLY A 438 6.45 -58.81 19.41
CA GLY A 438 6.19 -57.58 18.65
C GLY A 438 5.60 -56.49 19.53
N PHE A 439 5.91 -55.25 19.20
CA PHE A 439 5.54 -54.10 20.01
C PHE A 439 5.26 -52.86 19.17
N GLN A 440 4.40 -51.98 19.67
CA GLN A 440 4.12 -50.67 19.09
C GLN A 440 4.00 -49.63 20.19
N ILE A 441 4.66 -48.47 20.02
CA ILE A 441 4.57 -47.33 20.91
C ILE A 441 4.08 -46.12 20.10
N VAL A 442 3.11 -45.40 20.65
CA VAL A 442 2.55 -44.19 20.03
C VAL A 442 2.85 -42.99 20.93
N LEU A 443 3.43 -41.95 20.34
CA LEU A 443 3.70 -40.69 21.01
C LEU A 443 2.95 -39.55 20.31
N THR A 444 2.29 -38.72 21.11
CA THR A 444 1.79 -37.41 20.68
C THR A 444 2.38 -36.35 21.59
N SER A 445 2.92 -35.28 21.00
CA SER A 445 3.51 -34.16 21.74
C SER A 445 3.36 -32.88 20.92
N ASP A 446 3.26 -31.74 21.60
CA ASP A 446 3.36 -30.42 20.97
C ASP A 446 4.74 -29.82 21.21
N VAL A 447 5.26 -29.07 20.24
CA VAL A 447 6.55 -28.39 20.34
C VAL A 447 6.57 -27.12 19.49
N GLU A 448 7.28 -26.10 19.95
CA GLU A 448 7.60 -24.93 19.13
C GLU A 448 8.84 -25.21 18.28
N VAL A 449 8.77 -24.87 16.99
CA VAL A 449 9.89 -24.95 16.04
C VAL A 449 10.16 -23.59 15.42
N SER A 450 11.43 -23.19 15.41
CA SER A 450 11.95 -22.00 14.74
C SER A 450 12.71 -22.39 13.48
N PRO A 451 12.94 -21.47 12.52
CA PRO A 451 13.63 -21.78 11.27
C PRO A 451 14.97 -22.50 11.50
N GLY A 452 15.15 -23.67 10.89
CA GLY A 452 16.33 -24.52 11.04
C GLY A 452 16.27 -25.55 12.17
N ASP A 453 15.29 -25.46 13.08
CA ASP A 453 15.08 -26.49 14.09
C ASP A 453 14.69 -27.81 13.42
N TYR A 454 15.20 -28.91 13.96
CA TYR A 454 14.82 -30.24 13.52
C TYR A 454 14.27 -31.10 14.65
N LEU A 455 13.36 -31.99 14.28
CA LEU A 455 12.67 -32.91 15.17
C LEU A 455 13.04 -34.35 14.80
N GLU A 456 13.20 -35.18 15.82
CA GLU A 456 13.54 -36.60 15.74
C GLU A 456 12.77 -37.38 16.81
N ILE A 457 12.67 -38.70 16.65
CA ILE A 457 12.13 -39.58 17.69
C ILE A 457 13.30 -40.27 18.39
N GLY A 458 13.45 -39.97 19.68
CA GLY A 458 14.39 -40.63 20.56
C GLY A 458 13.77 -41.89 21.14
N ILE A 459 14.52 -42.99 21.16
CA ILE A 459 14.17 -44.24 21.84
C ILE A 459 15.20 -44.54 22.93
N ARG A 460 14.74 -45.11 24.03
CA ARG A 460 15.57 -45.62 25.12
C ARG A 460 15.12 -47.02 25.50
N ASN A 461 16.07 -47.88 25.80
CA ASN A 461 15.85 -49.15 26.49
C ASN A 461 16.04 -48.91 27.99
N ASN A 462 15.01 -49.12 28.82
CA ASN A 462 15.08 -48.75 30.24
C ASN A 462 15.75 -49.84 31.09
N ALA A 463 15.79 -51.08 30.61
CA ALA A 463 16.30 -52.24 31.33
C ALA A 463 17.78 -52.54 31.04
N ASN A 464 18.27 -52.28 29.83
CA ASN A 464 19.63 -52.66 29.42
C ASN A 464 20.12 -51.87 28.19
N THR A 465 21.30 -52.21 27.68
CA THR A 465 21.97 -51.52 26.56
C THR A 465 21.90 -52.29 25.24
N ASN A 466 21.06 -53.33 25.14
CA ASN A 466 21.02 -54.15 23.92
C ASN A 466 20.27 -53.44 22.80
N ASN A 467 20.88 -53.47 21.61
CA ASN A 467 20.36 -52.81 20.42
C ASN A 467 18.97 -53.33 20.05
N VAL A 468 18.15 -52.45 19.46
CA VAL A 468 16.82 -52.79 18.94
C VAL A 468 16.73 -52.42 17.46
N VAL A 469 16.06 -53.26 16.67
CA VAL A 469 15.67 -52.92 15.30
C VAL A 469 14.22 -52.44 15.34
N ILE A 470 14.03 -51.17 14.98
CA ILE A 470 12.70 -50.62 14.73
C ILE A 470 12.36 -50.94 13.29
N SER A 471 11.42 -51.86 13.08
CA SER A 471 11.01 -52.27 11.73
C SER A 471 10.20 -51.17 11.05
N ASP A 472 9.36 -50.47 11.82
CA ASP A 472 8.37 -49.55 11.29
C ASP A 472 8.36 -48.22 12.06
N LEU A 473 8.36 -47.11 11.33
CA LEU A 473 8.17 -45.76 11.87
C LEU A 473 7.16 -45.01 11.02
N GLN A 474 6.22 -44.34 11.67
CA GLN A 474 5.45 -43.25 11.07
C GLN A 474 5.71 -41.99 11.90
N PHE A 475 6.21 -40.93 11.29
CA PHE A 475 6.52 -39.68 11.98
C PHE A 475 5.89 -38.50 11.24
N ARG A 476 4.89 -37.92 11.87
CA ARG A 476 4.09 -36.82 11.34
C ARG A 476 4.25 -35.58 12.20
N VAL A 477 4.31 -34.44 11.53
CA VAL A 477 4.30 -33.10 12.11
C VAL A 477 3.20 -32.31 11.42
N SER A 478 2.37 -31.60 12.18
CA SER A 478 1.35 -30.70 11.63
C SER A 478 1.15 -29.50 12.55
N GLU A 479 1.03 -28.33 11.95
CA GLU A 479 0.41 -27.15 12.55
C GLU A 479 -1.12 -27.30 12.64
#